data_AF-A0A949I960-F1
#
_entry.id   AF-A0A949I960-F1
#
_cell.length_a   1.000
_cell.length_b   1.000
_cell.length_c   1.000
_cell.angle_alpha   90.00
_cell.angle_beta   90.00
_cell.angle_gamma   90.00
#
_symmetry.space_group_name_H-M   'P 1'
#
loop_
_entity.id
_entity.type
_entity.pdbx_description
1 polymer ?
#
loop_
_entity_poly.entity_id
_entity_poly.type
_entity_poly.pdbx_seq_one_letter_code
_entity_poly.pdbx_strand_id
1 'polypeptide(L)' 'MIDLSSLNRALTTLDEALAAQAHVPEDKLIRDACIQRFEYSYELSHKMLRRYLEASEPAEVHQLSFP' A
#
# COMPACT_ATOMS: atom_id res chain seq x y z
N MET A 1 8.21 -2.57 -18.13
CA MET A 1 7.70 -1.40 -17.36
C MET A 1 6.83 -1.95 -16.25
N ILE A 2 7.01 -1.47 -15.01
CA ILE A 2 6.25 -1.97 -13.85
C ILE A 2 4.86 -1.36 -13.89
N ASP A 3 3.83 -2.22 -13.84
CA ASP A 3 2.45 -1.77 -13.75
C ASP A 3 2.11 -1.37 -12.31
N LEU A 4 1.74 -0.09 -12.12
CA LEU A 4 1.38 0.51 -10.84
C LEU A 4 -0.14 0.64 -10.65
N SER A 5 -0.95 0.13 -11.57
CA SER A 5 -2.41 0.32 -11.57
C SER A 5 -3.06 -0.19 -10.28
N SER A 6 -2.59 -1.33 -9.76
CA SER A 6 -3.10 -1.90 -8.50
C SER A 6 -2.76 -1.04 -7.29
N LEU A 7 -1.53 -0.50 -7.22
CA LEU A 7 -1.10 0.40 -6.16
C LEU A 7 -1.85 1.73 -6.20
N ASN A 8 -2.03 2.31 -7.39
CA ASN A 8 -2.81 3.55 -7.54
C ASN A 8 -4.24 3.36 -7.04
N ARG A 9 -4.90 2.26 -7.42
CA ARG A 9 -6.26 1.95 -6.94
C ARG A 9 -6.30 1.80 -5.43
N ALA A 10 -5.32 1.10 -4.86
CA ALA A 10 -5.20 0.91 -3.42
C ALA A 10 -5.09 2.24 -2.65
N LEU A 11 -4.21 3.13 -3.12
CA LEU A 11 -4.04 4.46 -2.54
C LEU A 11 -5.30 5.32 -2.69
N THR A 12 -5.95 5.32 -3.85
CA THR A 12 -7.23 6.04 -4.05
C THR A 12 -8.28 5.59 -3.05
N THR A 13 -8.44 4.28 -2.84
CA THR A 13 -9.41 3.77 -1.88
C THR A 13 -9.03 4.05 -0.43
N LEU A 14 -7.74 4.19 -0.11
CA LEU A 14 -7.27 4.63 1.21
C LEU A 14 -7.62 6.10 1.43
N ASP A 15 -7.39 6.97 0.44
CA ASP A 15 -7.77 8.38 0.51
C ASP A 15 -9.27 8.56 0.73
N GLU A 16 -10.10 7.79 0.01
CA GLU A 16 -11.56 7.78 0.21
C GLU A 16 -11.96 7.39 1.63
N ALA A 17 -11.32 6.37 2.21
CA ALA A 17 -11.61 5.92 3.57
C ALA A 17 -11.17 6.94 4.63
N LEU A 18 -10.01 7.58 4.44
CA LEU A 18 -9.53 8.65 5.32
C LEU A 18 -10.45 9.87 5.26
N ALA A 19 -10.92 10.25 4.07
CA ALA A 19 -11.91 11.31 3.89
C ALA A 19 -13.23 10.97 4.62
N ALA A 20 -13.70 9.72 4.52
CA ALA A 20 -14.88 9.27 5.26
C ALA A 20 -14.65 9.31 6.79
N GLN A 21 -13.49 8.85 7.26
CA GLN A 21 -13.15 8.82 8.69
C GLN A 21 -13.12 10.22 9.30
N ALA A 22 -12.66 11.23 8.56
CA ALA A 22 -12.64 12.62 9.01
C ALA A 22 -14.05 13.17 9.34
N HIS A 23 -15.10 12.63 8.74
CA HIS A 23 -16.48 13.04 9.01
C HIS A 23 -17.12 12.30 10.19
N VAL A 24 -16.61 11.13 10.57
CA VAL A 24 -17.16 10.26 11.62
C VAL A 24 -16.04 9.62 12.45
N PRO A 25 -15.30 10.41 13.23
CA PRO A 25 -14.05 9.95 13.87
C PRO A 25 -14.24 8.85 14.92
N GLU A 26 -15.42 8.77 15.54
CA GLU A 26 -15.77 7.77 16.55
C GLU A 26 -16.20 6.42 15.95
N ASP A 27 -16.42 6.36 14.63
CA ASP A 27 -16.84 5.13 13.97
C ASP A 27 -15.66 4.15 13.84
N LYS A 28 -15.69 3.12 14.69
CA LYS A 28 -14.67 2.07 14.72
C LYS A 28 -14.64 1.23 13.45
N LEU A 29 -15.76 1.03 12.76
CA LEU A 29 -15.78 0.27 11.51
C LEU A 29 -15.04 1.03 10.41
N ILE A 30 -15.23 2.35 10.34
CA ILE A 30 -14.53 3.19 9.37
C ILE A 30 -13.03 3.30 9.71
N ARG A 31 -12.68 3.39 11.00
CA ARG A 31 -11.28 3.30 11.43
C ARG A 31 -10.65 1.97 11.00
N ASP A 32 -11.30 0.84 11.27
CA ASP A 32 -10.78 -0.48 10.92
C ASP A 32 -10.68 -0.64 9.39
N ALA A 33 -11.62 -0.05 8.65
CA ALA A 33 -11.58 0.04 7.20
C ALA A 33 -10.40 0.89 6.69
N CYS A 34 -9.98 1.94 7.40
CA CYS A 34 -8.75 2.70 7.06
C CYS A 34 -7.49 1.86 7.30
N ILE A 35 -7.42 1.15 8.44
CA ILE A 35 -6.30 0.29 8.80
C ILE A 35 -6.11 -0.80 7.74
N GLN A 36 -7.18 -1.50 7.38
CA GLN A 36 -7.10 -2.56 6.36
C GLN A 36 -6.60 -2.05 5.01
N ARG A 37 -6.98 -0.82 4.64
CA ARG A 37 -6.56 -0.20 3.38
C ARG A 37 -5.13 0.27 3.39
N PHE A 38 -4.67 0.76 4.53
CA PHE A 38 -3.26 1.04 4.76
C PHE A 38 -2.42 -0.23 4.62
N GLU A 39 -2.82 -1.33 5.26
CA GLU A 39 -2.08 -2.60 5.23
C GLU A 39 -1.86 -3.13 3.81
N TYR A 40 -2.93 -3.23 2.99
CA TYR A 40 -2.74 -3.73 1.63
C TYR A 40 -2.01 -2.71 0.73
N SER A 41 -2.12 -1.40 0.99
CA SER A 41 -1.41 -0.38 0.21
C SER A 41 0.09 -0.41 0.49
N TYR A 42 0.45 -0.63 1.76
CA TYR A 42 1.84 -0.83 2.19
C TYR A 42 2.44 -2.09 1.55
N GLU A 43 1.72 -3.21 1.61
CA GLU A 43 2.13 -4.47 1.00
C GLU A 43 2.33 -4.35 -0.52
N LEU A 44 1.42 -3.65 -1.21
CA LEU A 44 1.56 -3.37 -2.65
C LEU A 44 2.77 -2.47 -2.94
N SER A 45 3.00 -1.44 -2.12
CA SER A 45 4.16 -0.56 -2.25
C SER A 45 5.46 -1.34 -2.14
N HIS A 46 5.57 -2.22 -1.15
CA HIS A 46 6.69 -3.14 -0.98
C HIS A 46 6.91 -4.03 -2.21
N LYS A 47 5.84 -4.63 -2.75
CA LYS A 47 5.93 -5.44 -3.97
C LYS A 47 6.42 -4.64 -5.17
N MET A 48 5.96 -3.40 -5.33
CA MET A 48 6.40 -2.55 -6.44
C MET A 48 7.88 -2.16 -6.31
N LEU A 49 8.32 -1.79 -5.10
CA LEU A 49 9.71 -1.48 -4.80
C LEU A 49 10.61 -2.69 -5.06
N ARG A 50 10.24 -3.88 -4.59
CA ARG A 50 11.00 -5.11 -4.87
C ARG A 50 11.15 -5.36 -6.37
N ARG A 51 10.05 -5.30 -7.14
CA ARG A 51 10.09 -5.49 -8.60
C ARG A 51 10.96 -4.45 -9.30
N TYR A 52 10.95 -3.21 -8.81
CA TYR A 52 11.79 -2.13 -9.34
C TYR A 52 13.27 -2.41 -9.11
N LEU A 53 13.62 -2.80 -7.88
CA LEU A 53 14.99 -3.14 -7.54
C LEU A 53 15.47 -4.38 -8.29
N GLU A 54 14.65 -5.44 -8.41
CA GLU A 54 15.00 -6.66 -9.16
C GLU A 54 15.25 -6.35 -10.65
N ALA A 55 14.51 -5.40 -11.22
CA ALA A 55 14.69 -4.98 -12.61
C ALA A 55 15.90 -4.05 -12.81
N SER A 56 16.33 -3.34 -11.77
CA SER A 56 17.40 -2.33 -11.85
C SER A 56 18.76 -2.89 -11.42
N GLU A 57 18.81 -3.71 -10.37
CA GLU A 57 20.02 -4.25 -9.75
C GLU A 57 19.77 -5.66 -9.15
N PRO A 58 19.87 -6.72 -9.97
CA PRO A 58 19.44 -8.07 -9.56
C PRO A 58 20.28 -8.75 -8.47
N ALA A 59 21.45 -8.22 -8.09
CA ALA A 59 22.40 -8.92 -7.21
C ALA A 59 22.15 -8.77 -5.70
N GLU A 60 21.42 -7.76 -5.24
CA GLU A 60 21.31 -7.43 -3.79
C GLU A 60 19.90 -7.54 -3.20
N VAL A 61 18.86 -7.66 -4.03
CA VAL A 61 17.46 -7.55 -3.57
C VAL A 61 17.01 -8.72 -2.69
N HIS A 62 17.61 -9.91 -2.85
CA HIS A 62 17.31 -11.07 -2.01
C HIS A 62 17.77 -10.93 -0.55
N GLN A 63 18.65 -9.98 -0.23
CA GLN A 63 19.11 -9.75 1.14
C GLN A 63 18.21 -8.78 1.92
N LEU A 64 17.28 -8.09 1.25
CA LEU A 64 16.29 -7.22 1.87
C LEU A 64 15.14 -8.06 2.44
N SER A 65 15.42 -8.76 3.54
CA SER A 65 14.39 -9.37 4.38
C SER A 65 13.71 -8.30 5.21
N PHE A 66 12.42 -8.06 4.95
CA PHE A 66 11.57 -7.28 5.84
C PHE A 66 10.21 -7.98 5.98
N PRO A 67 9.63 -7.92 7.20
CA PRO A 67 8.55 -8.78 7.68
C PRO A 67 7.24 -8.67 6.89
#